data_AF-X0PC71-F1
#
_entry.id   AF-X0PC71-F1
#
_cell.length_a   1.000
_cell.length_b   1.000
_cell.length_c   1.000
_cell.angle_alpha   90.00
_cell.angle_beta   90.00
_cell.angle_gamma   90.00
#
_symmetry.space_group_name_H-M   'P 1'
#
loop_
_entity.id
_entity.type
_entity.pdbx_description
1 polymer ?
#
loop_
_entity_poly.entity_id
_entity_poly.type
_entity_poly.pdbx_seq_one_letter_code
_entity_poly.pdbx_strand_id
1 'polypeptide(L)'
;MSYTQALITEDGRVGISTIILHKSGEFMAFDPAYVPVKKNDAQGYGSAETYARRYSLSAAFGISSDVDDDGNAASQEQSKPARRTTRSTSARKPTRPTAPKLATKAQTDELKKLMEEISQHSNQDLKVVAKNSMAKAKVTSFKNISMQDAGYLKKELDTELMEIQQANEKDSDAAFAGL
;
A
#
# COMPACT_ATOMS: atom_id res chain seq x y z
N MET A 1 11.62 6.37 -35.08
CA MET A 1 10.28 6.29 -34.46
C MET A 1 10.46 6.65 -33.00
N SER A 2 9.74 7.66 -32.54
CA SER A 2 9.64 8.02 -31.12
C SER A 2 8.16 7.99 -30.72
N TYR A 3 7.87 8.00 -29.42
CA TYR A 3 6.50 8.14 -28.94
C TYR A 3 6.47 9.05 -27.71
N THR A 4 5.30 9.61 -27.44
CA THR A 4 5.01 10.33 -26.20
C THR A 4 3.68 9.86 -25.62
N GLN A 5 3.52 10.02 -24.31
CA GLN A 5 2.30 9.66 -23.60
C GLN A 5 1.82 10.82 -22.74
N ALA A 6 0.55 11.19 -22.88
CA ALA A 6 -0.09 12.23 -22.09
C ALA A 6 -0.96 11.60 -21.00
N LEU A 7 -0.71 12.01 -19.75
CA LEU A 7 -1.51 11.63 -18.58
C LEU A 7 -2.75 12.49 -18.48
N ILE A 8 -3.89 11.84 -18.32
CA ILE A 8 -5.20 12.46 -18.10
C ILE A 8 -5.78 11.85 -16.82
N THR A 9 -6.28 12.69 -15.93
CA THR A 9 -6.99 12.25 -14.72
C THR A 9 -8.41 12.79 -14.75
N GLU A 10 -9.39 11.90 -14.64
CA GLU A 10 -10.81 12.24 -14.77
C GLU A 10 -11.65 11.28 -13.93
N ASP A 11 -12.52 11.82 -13.06
CA ASP A 11 -13.51 11.06 -12.30
C ASP A 11 -12.99 9.78 -11.59
N GLY A 12 -11.83 9.88 -10.95
CA GLY A 12 -11.21 8.73 -10.27
C GLY A 12 -10.69 7.66 -11.25
N ARG A 13 -10.31 8.06 -12.46
CA ARG A 13 -9.67 7.23 -13.47
C ARG A 13 -8.40 7.90 -13.98
N VAL A 14 -7.48 7.08 -14.45
CA VAL A 14 -6.27 7.53 -15.15
C VAL A 14 -6.38 7.10 -16.60
N GLY A 15 -6.30 8.08 -17.51
CA GLY A 15 -6.23 7.90 -18.95
C GLY A 15 -4.81 8.14 -19.47
N ILE A 16 -4.36 7.33 -20.42
CA ILE A 16 -3.11 7.57 -21.17
C ILE A 16 -3.39 7.61 -22.67
N SER A 17 -3.15 8.78 -23.28
CA SER A 17 -3.12 8.93 -24.74
C SER A 17 -1.69 8.75 -25.24
N THR A 18 -1.51 7.91 -26.27
CA THR A 18 -0.21 7.62 -26.88
C THR A 18 -0.14 8.29 -28.24
N ILE A 19 0.98 8.95 -28.55
CA ILE A 19 1.28 9.52 -29.87
C ILE A 19 2.57 8.89 -30.37
N ILE A 20 2.54 8.29 -31.55
CA ILE A 20 3.71 7.70 -32.23
C ILE A 20 4.16 8.66 -33.34
N LEU A 21 5.46 8.99 -33.37
CA LEU A 21 6.06 9.94 -34.30
C LEU A 21 7.02 9.23 -35.26
N HIS A 22 6.77 9.38 -36.55
CA HIS A 22 7.64 8.89 -37.61
C HIS A 22 8.68 9.94 -38.02
N LYS A 23 9.82 9.49 -38.57
CA LYS A 23 10.89 10.39 -39.02
C LYS A 23 10.48 11.32 -40.17
N SER A 24 9.38 11.01 -40.87
CA SER A 24 8.79 11.88 -41.90
C SER A 24 8.11 13.13 -41.32
N GLY A 25 7.83 13.14 -40.01
CA GLY A 25 7.00 14.15 -39.36
C GLY A 25 5.52 13.76 -39.24
N GLU A 26 5.12 12.65 -39.87
CA GLU A 26 3.78 12.08 -39.67
C GLU A 26 3.64 11.46 -38.28
N PHE A 27 2.43 11.45 -37.75
CA PHE A 27 2.13 10.88 -36.45
C PHE A 27 0.81 10.11 -36.45
N MET A 28 0.69 9.19 -35.48
CA MET A 28 -0.56 8.53 -35.12
C MET A 28 -0.87 8.88 -33.67
N ALA A 29 -2.07 9.39 -33.42
CA ALA A 29 -2.55 9.70 -32.08
C ALA A 29 -3.69 8.74 -31.72
N PHE A 30 -3.63 8.17 -30.53
CA PHE A 30 -4.62 7.26 -30.01
C PHE A 30 -5.41 7.92 -28.88
N ASP A 31 -6.70 7.61 -28.82
CA ASP A 31 -7.55 8.04 -27.73
C ASP A 31 -7.06 7.49 -26.38
N PRO A 32 -7.38 8.16 -25.26
CA PRO A 32 -6.90 7.73 -23.96
C PRO A 32 -7.43 6.35 -23.56
N ALA A 33 -6.52 5.45 -23.16
CA ALA A 33 -6.88 4.22 -22.48
C ALA A 33 -7.09 4.49 -20.99
N TYR A 34 -8.32 4.32 -20.51
CA TYR A 34 -8.68 4.60 -19.11
C TYR A 34 -8.59 3.37 -18.21
N VAL A 35 -8.01 3.56 -17.03
CA VAL A 35 -7.94 2.58 -15.93
C VAL A 35 -8.58 3.20 -14.69
N PRO A 36 -9.52 2.49 -14.02
CA PRO A 36 -10.12 2.99 -12.79
C PRO A 36 -9.11 2.99 -11.63
N VAL A 37 -9.14 4.06 -10.85
CA VAL A 37 -8.34 4.16 -9.63
C VAL A 37 -9.09 3.45 -8.50
N LYS A 38 -8.49 2.39 -7.95
CA LYS A 38 -9.13 1.61 -6.87
C LYS A 38 -9.16 2.34 -5.52
N LYS A 39 -8.17 3.20 -5.27
CA LYS A 39 -8.02 3.99 -4.03
C LYS A 39 -7.66 5.43 -4.40
N ASN A 40 -8.41 6.39 -3.88
CA ASN A 40 -8.16 7.82 -4.11
C ASN A 40 -6.98 8.34 -3.27
N ASP A 41 -5.82 7.71 -3.41
CA ASP A 41 -4.56 8.08 -2.79
C ASP A 41 -3.44 8.09 -3.84
N ALA A 42 -2.29 8.68 -3.51
CA ALA A 42 -1.17 8.81 -4.45
C ALA A 42 -0.70 7.45 -5.01
N GLN A 43 -0.74 6.40 -4.18
CA GLN A 43 -0.34 5.05 -4.59
C GLN A 43 -1.35 4.46 -5.59
N GLY A 44 -2.65 4.64 -5.36
CA GLY A 44 -3.71 4.19 -6.24
C GLY A 44 -3.60 4.83 -7.62
N TYR A 45 -3.40 6.15 -7.68
CA TYR A 45 -3.15 6.85 -8.94
C TYR A 45 -1.87 6.37 -9.64
N GLY A 46 -0.75 6.24 -8.91
CA GLY A 46 0.50 5.75 -9.50
C GLY A 46 0.40 4.32 -10.04
N SER A 47 -0.35 3.45 -9.36
CA SER A 47 -0.63 2.10 -9.85
C SER A 47 -1.49 2.11 -11.12
N ALA A 48 -2.57 2.89 -11.13
CA ALA A 48 -3.46 3.00 -12.29
C ALA A 48 -2.75 3.59 -13.51
N GLU A 49 -1.89 4.60 -13.29
CA GLU A 49 -1.04 5.18 -14.33
C GLU A 49 -0.10 4.14 -14.95
N THR A 50 0.57 3.34 -14.11
CA THR A 50 1.49 2.29 -14.59
C THR A 50 0.76 1.29 -15.51
N TYR A 51 -0.44 0.86 -15.12
CA TYR A 51 -1.26 -0.02 -15.96
C TYR A 51 -1.72 0.67 -17.24
N ALA A 52 -2.22 1.91 -17.15
CA ALA A 52 -2.72 2.64 -18.31
C ALA A 52 -1.61 2.87 -19.35
N ARG A 53 -0.39 3.19 -18.93
CA ARG A 53 0.76 3.35 -19.85
C ARG A 53 1.11 2.03 -20.55
N ARG A 54 1.14 0.92 -19.81
CA ARG A 54 1.42 -0.42 -20.34
C ARG A 54 0.41 -0.78 -21.43
N TYR A 55 -0.88 -0.71 -21.13
CA TYR A 55 -1.90 -1.15 -22.07
C TYR A 55 -2.12 -0.17 -23.23
N SER A 56 -2.00 1.14 -23.01
CA SER A 56 -2.10 2.14 -24.09
C SER A 56 -1.04 1.90 -25.17
N LEU A 57 0.21 1.65 -24.75
CA LEU A 57 1.30 1.38 -25.68
C LEU A 57 1.16 0.02 -26.37
N SER A 58 0.82 -1.04 -25.62
CA SER A 58 0.59 -2.37 -26.19
C SER A 58 -0.52 -2.35 -27.24
N ALA A 59 -1.63 -1.66 -26.97
CA ALA A 59 -2.73 -1.50 -27.91
C ALA A 59 -2.31 -0.73 -29.18
N ALA A 60 -1.53 0.35 -29.04
CA ALA A 60 -1.04 1.14 -30.17
C ALA A 60 -0.17 0.33 -31.14
N PHE A 61 0.54 -0.68 -30.65
CA PHE A 61 1.38 -1.58 -31.47
C PHE A 61 0.74 -2.94 -31.77
N GLY A 62 -0.50 -3.18 -31.34
CA GLY A 62 -1.18 -4.47 -31.54
C GLY A 62 -0.53 -5.64 -30.78
N ILE A 63 0.21 -5.35 -29.70
CA ILE A 63 0.84 -6.37 -28.86
C ILE A 63 -0.21 -6.87 -27.87
N SER A 64 -0.65 -8.11 -28.03
CA SER A 64 -1.42 -8.80 -27.00
C SER A 64 -0.47 -9.24 -25.89
N SER A 65 -0.79 -8.94 -24.64
CA SER A 65 -0.12 -9.58 -23.51
C SER A 65 -0.64 -11.00 -23.42
N ASP A 66 0.04 -11.96 -24.05
CA ASP A 66 -0.22 -13.37 -23.79
C ASP A 66 0.07 -13.66 -22.31
N VAL A 67 -0.96 -14.13 -21.60
CA VAL A 67 -0.95 -14.46 -20.17
C VAL A 67 -0.74 -13.24 -19.26
N ASP A 68 -1.80 -12.48 -19.00
CA ASP A 68 -1.89 -11.50 -17.91
C ASP A 68 -2.02 -12.21 -16.53
N ASP A 69 -1.10 -13.14 -16.22
CA ASP A 69 -0.98 -13.79 -14.90
C ASP A 69 -0.01 -13.03 -13.97
N ASP A 70 0.68 -12.01 -14.49
CA ASP A 70 1.57 -11.14 -13.71
C ASP A 70 0.84 -10.03 -12.94
N GLY A 71 -0.47 -9.85 -13.17
CA GLY A 71 -1.33 -9.05 -12.29
C GLY A 71 -1.55 -9.68 -10.91
N ASN A 72 -1.33 -10.99 -10.79
CA ASN A 72 -1.43 -11.71 -9.53
C ASN A 72 -0.14 -11.68 -8.70
N ALA A 73 1.04 -11.48 -9.29
CA ALA A 73 2.28 -11.47 -8.51
C ALA A 73 2.33 -10.33 -7.46
N ALA A 74 1.69 -9.18 -7.73
CA ALA A 74 1.53 -8.09 -6.78
C ALA A 74 0.29 -8.20 -5.87
N SER A 75 -0.59 -9.18 -6.13
CA SER A 75 -1.80 -9.44 -5.33
C SER A 75 -1.82 -10.83 -4.67
N GLN A 76 -0.70 -11.57 -4.71
CA GLN A 76 -0.47 -12.74 -3.88
C GLN A 76 -0.24 -12.33 -2.42
N GLU A 77 -1.33 -12.01 -1.72
CA GLU A 77 -1.44 -12.43 -0.32
C GLU A 77 -1.20 -13.94 -0.29
N GLN A 78 -0.15 -14.36 0.40
CA GLN A 78 0.22 -15.76 0.63
C GLN A 78 -1.00 -16.61 1.02
N SER A 79 -1.53 -17.36 0.05
CA SER A 79 -2.55 -18.37 0.31
C SER A 79 -1.92 -19.50 1.12
N LYS A 80 -2.19 -19.53 2.44
CA LYS A 80 -1.93 -20.69 3.29
C LYS A 80 -2.70 -21.92 2.78
N PRO A 81 -2.17 -23.14 2.89
CA PRO A 81 -2.77 -24.33 2.28
C PRO A 81 -4.09 -24.69 2.95
N ALA A 82 -5.18 -24.67 2.19
CA ALA A 82 -6.50 -25.06 2.65
C ALA A 82 -6.64 -26.60 2.63
N ARG A 83 -6.70 -27.16 3.83
CA ARG A 83 -7.11 -28.54 4.11
C ARG A 83 -8.54 -28.76 3.59
N ARG A 84 -8.71 -29.74 2.69
CA ARG A 84 -10.02 -30.27 2.23
C ARG A 84 -10.90 -30.66 3.42
N THR A 85 -12.11 -30.11 3.49
CA THR A 85 -13.35 -30.82 3.88
C THR A 85 -14.61 -30.06 3.42
N THR A 86 -15.25 -30.61 2.39
CA THR A 86 -16.71 -30.81 2.18
C THR A 86 -17.79 -29.75 2.52
N ARG A 87 -18.59 -29.45 1.48
CA ARG A 87 -20.07 -29.20 1.44
C ARG A 87 -20.64 -27.98 2.18
N SER A 88 -21.16 -27.00 1.43
CA SER A 88 -22.55 -26.99 0.94
C SER A 88 -22.90 -25.64 0.28
N THR A 89 -23.79 -25.72 -0.70
CA THR A 89 -24.38 -24.64 -1.49
C THR A 89 -25.37 -23.81 -0.68
N SER A 90 -25.26 -22.47 -0.69
CA SER A 90 -26.43 -21.60 -0.57
C SER A 90 -26.17 -20.15 -1.03
N ALA A 91 -26.99 -19.75 -1.99
CA ALA A 91 -27.50 -18.43 -2.35
C ALA A 91 -26.83 -17.15 -1.78
N ARG A 92 -26.38 -16.34 -2.73
CA ARG A 92 -26.03 -14.91 -2.61
C ARG A 92 -27.21 -14.10 -2.04
N LYS A 93 -26.98 -13.36 -0.95
CA LYS A 93 -27.81 -12.20 -0.52
C LYS A 93 -26.91 -10.96 -0.38
N PRO A 94 -27.40 -9.74 -0.71
CA PRO A 94 -26.57 -8.55 -0.82
C PRO A 94 -26.23 -7.99 0.57
N THR A 95 -24.95 -7.73 0.82
CA THR A 95 -24.48 -7.17 2.10
C THR A 95 -24.56 -5.65 2.09
N ARG A 96 -25.42 -5.14 2.97
CA ARG A 96 -25.49 -3.79 3.54
C ARG A 96 -24.10 -3.31 4.05
N PRO A 97 -23.83 -1.99 4.13
CA PRO A 97 -22.51 -1.48 4.51
C PRO A 97 -22.13 -1.95 5.92
N THR A 98 -21.08 -2.77 6.01
CA THR A 98 -20.56 -3.28 7.28
C THR A 98 -19.76 -2.18 7.98
N ALA A 99 -20.12 -1.94 9.25
CA ALA A 99 -19.34 -1.16 10.21
C ALA A 99 -17.84 -1.57 10.19
N PRO A 100 -16.91 -0.64 10.50
CA PRO A 100 -15.49 -0.92 10.51
C PRO A 100 -15.18 -2.12 11.42
N LYS A 101 -14.51 -3.13 10.86
CA LYS A 101 -14.08 -4.32 11.61
C LYS A 101 -13.01 -3.90 12.64
N LEU A 102 -13.29 -4.21 13.90
CA LEU A 102 -12.37 -4.03 15.03
C LEU A 102 -11.10 -4.87 14.83
N ALA A 103 -9.98 -4.40 15.38
CA ALA A 103 -8.73 -5.14 15.38
C ALA A 103 -8.85 -6.46 16.16
N THR A 104 -8.16 -7.48 15.68
CA THR A 104 -8.13 -8.81 16.33
C THR A 104 -7.18 -8.81 17.53
N LYS A 105 -7.38 -9.75 18.47
CA LYS A 105 -6.53 -9.87 19.68
C LYS A 105 -5.03 -9.98 19.34
N ALA A 106 -4.70 -10.74 18.30
CA ALA A 106 -3.32 -10.87 17.81
C ALA A 106 -2.70 -9.52 17.41
N GLN A 107 -3.45 -8.67 16.70
CA GLN A 107 -3.00 -7.34 16.30
C GLN A 107 -2.81 -6.40 17.50
N THR A 108 -3.68 -6.51 18.51
CA THR A 108 -3.53 -5.72 19.74
C THR A 108 -2.36 -6.20 20.62
N ASP A 109 -2.01 -7.48 20.56
CA ASP A 109 -0.91 -8.04 21.34
C ASP A 109 0.46 -7.72 20.70
N GLU A 110 0.56 -7.79 19.36
CA GLU A 110 1.73 -7.29 18.62
C GLU A 110 2.00 -5.82 18.91
N LEU A 111 0.92 -5.03 18.94
CA LEU A 111 0.99 -3.61 19.20
C LEU A 111 1.51 -3.30 20.61
N LYS A 112 1.04 -4.02 21.63
CA LYS A 112 1.58 -3.92 23.00
C LYS A 112 3.06 -4.28 23.05
N LYS A 113 3.47 -5.32 22.32
CA LYS A 113 4.85 -5.78 22.30
C LYS A 113 5.79 -4.72 21.73
N LEU A 114 5.39 -4.08 20.62
CA LEU A 114 6.16 -2.99 20.02
C LEU A 114 6.26 -1.77 20.94
N MET A 115 5.17 -1.43 21.65
CA MET A 115 5.19 -0.32 22.61
C MET A 115 6.11 -0.61 23.81
N GLU A 116 6.17 -1.86 24.26
CA GLU A 116 7.10 -2.31 25.30
C GLU A 116 8.56 -2.25 24.83
N GLU A 117 8.81 -2.65 23.58
CA GLU A 117 10.15 -2.64 22.99
C GLU A 117 10.68 -1.21 22.80
N ILE A 118 9.82 -0.28 22.38
CA ILE A 118 10.14 1.15 22.30
C ILE A 118 10.34 1.75 23.69
N SER A 119 9.52 1.38 24.67
CA SER A 119 9.69 1.84 26.05
C SER A 119 11.07 1.47 26.60
N GLN A 120 11.54 0.25 26.33
CA GLN A 120 12.86 -0.23 26.75
C GLN A 120 14.02 0.49 26.03
N HIS A 121 13.91 0.73 24.73
CA HIS A 121 15.00 1.35 23.94
C HIS A 121 15.01 2.88 23.99
N SER A 122 13.85 3.51 24.22
CA SER A 122 13.70 4.96 24.35
C SER A 122 13.89 5.47 25.79
N ASN A 123 13.99 4.56 26.78
CA ASN A 123 13.98 4.87 28.21
C ASN A 123 12.78 5.78 28.61
N GLN A 124 11.65 5.59 27.93
CA GLN A 124 10.40 6.33 28.15
C GLN A 124 9.36 5.39 28.76
N ASP A 125 8.52 5.92 29.64
CA ASP A 125 7.42 5.15 30.23
C ASP A 125 6.46 4.65 29.14
N LEU A 126 6.03 3.38 29.25
CA LEU A 126 5.08 2.73 28.34
C LEU A 126 3.81 3.56 28.09
N LYS A 127 3.35 4.31 29.11
CA LYS A 127 2.19 5.20 29.00
C LYS A 127 2.43 6.42 28.10
N VAL A 128 3.65 6.93 28.07
CA VAL A 128 4.06 8.08 27.26
C VAL A 128 4.17 7.66 25.80
N VAL A 129 4.85 6.53 25.53
CA VAL A 129 4.92 5.90 24.21
C VAL A 129 3.50 5.65 23.69
N ALA A 130 2.66 5.02 24.51
CA ALA A 130 1.27 4.76 24.13
C ALA A 130 0.49 6.02 23.75
N LYS A 131 0.59 7.07 24.56
CA LYS A 131 -0.13 8.32 24.32
C LYS A 131 0.36 9.02 23.06
N ASN A 132 1.67 9.06 22.84
CA ASN A 132 2.28 9.73 21.68
C ASN A 132 1.94 9.00 20.39
N SER A 133 2.17 7.69 20.34
CA SER A 133 1.91 6.91 19.13
C SER A 133 0.40 6.86 18.82
N MET A 134 -0.48 6.74 19.82
CA MET A 134 -1.94 6.83 19.60
C MET A 134 -2.38 8.20 19.11
N ALA A 135 -1.81 9.30 19.63
CA ALA A 135 -2.12 10.65 19.19
C ALA A 135 -1.71 10.89 17.72
N LYS A 136 -0.53 10.39 17.34
CA LYS A 136 -0.03 10.45 15.95
C LYS A 136 -0.90 9.66 14.98
N ALA A 137 -1.33 8.46 15.37
CA ALA A 137 -2.20 7.61 14.57
C ALA A 137 -3.69 8.02 14.64
N LYS A 138 -4.04 9.14 15.30
CA LYS A 138 -5.42 9.62 15.53
C LYS A 138 -6.34 8.57 16.16
N VAL A 139 -5.78 7.69 16.98
CA VAL A 139 -6.49 6.62 17.66
C VAL A 139 -7.05 7.13 18.98
N THR A 140 -8.37 7.08 19.13
CA THR A 140 -9.07 7.55 20.33
C THR A 140 -9.08 6.53 21.46
N SER A 141 -9.02 5.22 21.14
CA SER A 141 -8.99 4.18 22.16
C SER A 141 -8.31 2.90 21.67
N PHE A 142 -7.31 2.44 22.42
CA PHE A 142 -6.64 1.16 22.19
C PHE A 142 -7.58 -0.04 22.28
N LYS A 143 -8.61 0.02 23.14
CA LYS A 143 -9.51 -1.11 23.44
C LYS A 143 -10.50 -1.40 22.30
N ASN A 144 -10.82 -0.39 21.49
CA ASN A 144 -11.80 -0.45 20.40
C ASN A 144 -11.18 0.04 19.08
N ILE A 145 -9.89 -0.21 18.89
CA ILE A 145 -9.17 0.21 17.69
C ILE A 145 -9.67 -0.55 16.45
N SER A 146 -9.88 0.17 15.34
CA SER A 146 -10.25 -0.48 14.08
C SER A 146 -9.04 -1.22 13.49
N MET A 147 -9.28 -2.19 12.62
CA MET A 147 -8.19 -2.93 11.97
C MET A 147 -7.28 -2.02 11.14
N GLN A 148 -7.82 -0.94 10.57
CA GLN A 148 -7.04 0.05 9.82
C GLN A 148 -6.17 0.89 10.76
N ASP A 149 -6.77 1.41 11.84
CA ASP A 149 -6.08 2.21 12.84
C ASP A 149 -4.96 1.43 13.55
N ALA A 150 -5.19 0.14 13.81
CA ALA A 150 -4.16 -0.76 14.34
C ALA A 150 -2.99 -0.94 13.37
N GLY A 151 -3.26 -1.00 12.07
CA GLY A 151 -2.22 -1.07 11.04
C GLY A 151 -1.39 0.21 10.95
N TYR A 152 -2.05 1.38 11.02
CA TYR A 152 -1.35 2.68 11.05
C TYR A 152 -0.48 2.83 12.30
N LEU A 153 -1.04 2.50 13.46
CA LEU A 153 -0.33 2.60 14.73
C LEU A 153 0.86 1.63 14.79
N LYS A 154 0.72 0.42 14.22
CA LYS A 154 1.83 -0.53 14.07
C LYS A 154 2.95 0.05 13.21
N LYS A 155 2.63 0.63 12.05
CA LYS A 155 3.64 1.23 11.16
C LYS A 155 4.37 2.39 11.82
N GLU A 156 3.67 3.23 12.59
CA GLU A 156 4.28 4.34 13.32
C GLU A 156 5.26 3.83 14.38
N LEU A 157 4.85 2.83 15.19
CA LEU A 157 5.73 2.22 16.20
C LEU A 157 6.95 1.52 15.57
N ASP A 158 6.76 0.79 14.47
CA ASP A 158 7.86 0.15 13.73
C ASP A 158 8.87 1.22 13.23
N THR A 159 8.38 2.39 12.80
CA THR A 159 9.22 3.51 12.35
C THR A 159 9.95 4.17 13.53
N GLU A 160 9.26 4.46 14.63
CA GLU A 160 9.86 5.02 15.85
C GLU A 160 10.95 4.09 16.43
N LEU A 161 10.71 2.77 16.43
CA LEU A 161 11.70 1.78 16.88
C LEU A 161 12.97 1.81 16.01
N MET A 162 12.81 1.89 14.69
CA MET A 162 13.94 1.96 13.75
C MET A 162 14.75 3.25 13.93
N GLU A 163 14.10 4.39 14.14
CA GLU A 163 14.79 5.66 14.40
C GLU A 163 15.58 5.64 15.71
N ILE A 164 15.01 5.05 16.77
CA ILE A 164 15.70 4.90 18.07
C ILE A 164 16.92 3.97 17.94
N GLN A 165 16.81 2.88 17.19
CA GLN A 165 17.95 1.98 16.93
C GLN A 165 19.07 2.68 16.15
N GLN A 166 18.73 3.45 15.11
CA GLN A 166 19.71 4.22 14.34
C GLN A 166 20.36 5.35 15.16
N ALA A 167 19.62 5.99 16.07
CA ALA A 167 20.16 7.01 16.97
C ALA A 167 21.17 6.39 17.95
N ASN A 168 20.83 5.24 18.55
CA ASN A 168 21.73 4.51 19.45
C ASN A 168 23.00 3.99 18.73
N GLU A 169 22.90 3.57 17.46
CA GLU A 169 24.06 3.17 16.67
C GLU A 169 25.00 4.35 16.36
N LYS A 170 24.45 5.52 16.01
CA LYS A 170 25.26 6.73 15.74
C LYS A 170 26.00 7.27 16.96
N ASP A 171 25.39 7.19 18.15
CA ASP A 171 26.05 7.58 19.40
C ASP A 171 27.21 6.63 19.76
N SER A 172 27.14 5.36 19.34
CA SER A 172 28.22 4.39 19.53
C SER A 172 29.43 4.64 18.61
N ASP A 173 29.20 5.06 17.35
CA ASP A 173 30.26 5.42 16.40
C ASP A 173 30.93 6.76 16.77
N ALA A 174 30.15 7.73 17.28
CA ALA A 174 30.69 9.00 17.77
C ALA A 174 31.60 8.82 19.00
N ALA A 175 31.33 7.82 19.84
CA ALA A 175 32.19 7.47 20.97
C ALA A 175 33.51 6.78 20.55
N PHE A 176 33.55 6.14 19.37
CA PHE A 176 34.74 5.44 18.86
C PHE A 176 35.66 6.34 18.02
N ALA A 177 35.13 7.42 17.43
CA ALA A 177 35.90 8.40 16.64
C ALA A 177 36.59 9.49 17.48
N GLY A 178 36.47 9.43 18.81
CA GLY A 178 37.02 10.41 19.76
C GLY A 178 38.28 9.96 20.53
N LEU A 179 38.95 8.88 20.11
CA LEU A 179 40.25 8.41 20.63
C LEU A 179 41.33 8.54 19.54
#